data_AF-A0A4Y2SJF9-F1
#
_entry.id   AF-A0A4Y2SJF9-F1
#
_cell.length_a   1.000
_cell.length_b   1.000
_cell.length_c   1.000
_cell.angle_alpha   90.00
_cell.angle_beta   90.00
_cell.angle_gamma   90.00
#
_symmetry.space_group_name_H-M   'P 1'
#
loop_
_entity.id
_entity.type
_entity.pdbx_description
1 polymer ?
#
loop_
_entity_poly.entity_id
_entity_poly.type
_entity_poly.pdbx_seq_one_letter_code
_entity_poly.pdbx_strand_id
1 'polypeptide(L)'
;MNTGGLDKLKEMVEAEFQANTEAQREELRKHAKQQIFKIQEENRKMYNLKRREPKPYRVGDLVAIKRTQFGPNLKLKPKYFGP
;
A
#
# COMPACT_ATOMS: atom_id res chain seq x y z
N MET A 1 -4.80 -56.10 -2.89
CA MET A 1 -5.96 -55.19 -2.85
C MET A 1 -5.64 -54.03 -3.78
N ASN A 2 -6.47 -53.76 -4.79
CA ASN A 2 -6.16 -52.76 -5.82
C ASN A 2 -6.57 -51.36 -5.31
N THR A 3 -5.64 -50.64 -4.68
CA THR A 3 -5.89 -49.35 -4.00
C THR A 3 -5.86 -48.15 -4.95
N GLY A 4 -5.30 -48.29 -6.16
CA GLY A 4 -5.10 -47.18 -7.08
C GLY A 4 -6.37 -46.47 -7.56
N GLY A 5 -7.54 -47.13 -7.49
CA GLY A 5 -8.83 -46.49 -7.76
C GLY A 5 -9.29 -45.56 -6.64
N LEU A 6 -8.97 -45.90 -5.38
CA LEU A 6 -9.31 -45.09 -4.21
C LEU A 6 -8.41 -43.84 -4.13
N ASP A 7 -7.12 -44.00 -4.44
CA ASP A 7 -6.15 -42.91 -4.47
C ASP A 7 -6.54 -41.88 -5.55
N LYS A 8 -6.97 -42.35 -6.73
CA LYS A 8 -7.43 -41.48 -7.82
C LYS A 8 -8.71 -40.73 -7.49
N LEU A 9 -9.66 -41.36 -6.79
CA LEU A 9 -10.87 -40.70 -6.30
C LEU A 9 -10.55 -39.60 -5.28
N LYS A 10 -9.60 -39.87 -4.37
CA LYS A 10 -9.15 -38.90 -3.38
C LYS A 10 -8.49 -37.68 -4.04
N GLU A 11 -7.62 -37.91 -5.02
CA GLU A 11 -6.99 -36.83 -5.80
C GLU A 11 -8.02 -35.95 -6.51
N MET A 12 -9.05 -36.56 -7.10
CA MET A 12 -10.11 -35.79 -7.78
C MET A 12 -10.90 -34.90 -6.81
N VAL A 13 -11.26 -35.42 -5.64
CA VAL A 13 -11.98 -34.64 -4.62
C VAL A 13 -11.10 -33.52 -4.06
N GLU A 14 -9.81 -33.76 -3.83
CA GLU A 14 -8.88 -32.73 -3.38
C GLU A 14 -8.70 -31.62 -4.43
N ALA A 15 -8.61 -31.98 -5.70
CA ALA A 15 -8.51 -31.01 -6.80
C ALA A 15 -9.78 -30.15 -6.91
N GLU A 16 -10.97 -30.74 -6.81
CA GLU A 16 -12.24 -29.99 -6.81
C GLU A 16 -12.33 -29.04 -5.61
N PHE A 17 -11.93 -29.50 -4.43
CA PHE A 17 -11.91 -28.65 -3.23
C PHE A 17 -10.96 -27.47 -3.40
N GLN A 18 -9.74 -27.72 -3.89
CA GLN A 18 -8.77 -26.66 -4.17
C GLN A 18 -9.32 -25.64 -5.17
N ALA A 19 -9.86 -26.10 -6.31
CA ALA A 19 -10.42 -25.23 -7.33
C ALA A 19 -11.57 -24.36 -6.78
N ASN A 20 -12.46 -24.94 -5.97
CA ASN A 20 -13.55 -24.20 -5.35
C ASN A 20 -13.04 -23.15 -4.36
N THR A 21 -12.04 -23.50 -3.53
CA THR A 21 -11.45 -22.50 -2.61
C THR A 21 -10.73 -21.37 -3.34
N GLU A 22 -10.08 -21.66 -4.47
CA GLU A 22 -9.42 -20.64 -5.29
C GLU A 22 -10.43 -19.70 -5.94
N ALA A 23 -11.52 -20.23 -6.50
CA ALA A 23 -12.59 -19.44 -7.08
C ALA A 23 -13.21 -18.48 -6.04
N GLN A 24 -13.54 -18.97 -4.85
CA GLN A 24 -14.07 -18.15 -3.75
C GLN A 24 -13.09 -17.05 -3.32
N ARG A 25 -11.80 -17.38 -3.22
CA ARG A 25 -10.76 -16.40 -2.88
C ARG A 25 -10.60 -15.35 -3.96
N GLU A 26 -10.68 -15.75 -5.23
CA GLU A 26 -10.55 -14.81 -6.34
C GLU A 26 -11.73 -13.83 -6.37
N GLU A 27 -12.95 -14.31 -6.15
CA GLU A 27 -14.13 -13.46 -6.03
C GLU A 27 -13.99 -12.46 -4.87
N LEU A 28 -13.58 -12.94 -3.70
CA LEU A 28 -13.34 -12.09 -2.54
C LEU A 28 -12.27 -11.02 -2.83
N ARG A 29 -11.17 -11.40 -3.50
CA ARG A 29 -10.10 -10.46 -3.88
C ARG A 29 -10.59 -9.43 -4.90
N LYS A 30 -11.42 -9.82 -5.87
CA LYS A 30 -12.01 -8.89 -6.85
C LYS A 30 -12.87 -7.85 -6.14
N HIS A 31 -13.74 -8.29 -5.23
CA HIS A 31 -14.57 -7.38 -4.45
C HIS A 31 -13.74 -6.47 -3.55
N ALA A 32 -12.78 -7.02 -2.81
CA ALA A 32 -11.88 -6.24 -1.95
C ALA A 32 -11.11 -5.18 -2.74
N LYS A 33 -10.59 -5.52 -3.93
CA LYS A 33 -9.88 -4.58 -4.82
C LYS A 33 -10.78 -3.41 -5.23
N GLN A 34 -12.03 -3.69 -5.60
CA GLN A 34 -13.00 -2.64 -5.97
C GLN A 34 -13.29 -1.70 -4.80
N GLN A 35 -13.48 -2.25 -3.59
CA GLN A 35 -13.76 -1.44 -2.40
C GLN A 35 -12.57 -0.59 -1.98
N ILE A 36 -11.35 -1.16 -1.99
CA ILE A 36 -10.12 -0.41 -1.73
C ILE A 36 -9.96 0.72 -2.74
N PHE A 37 -10.22 0.45 -4.02
CA PHE A 37 -10.12 1.47 -5.06
C PHE A 37 -11.09 2.64 -4.83
N LYS A 38 -12.35 2.36 -4.47
CA LYS A 38 -13.33 3.40 -4.11
C LYS A 38 -12.84 4.27 -2.96
N ILE A 39 -12.34 3.65 -1.89
CA ILE A 39 -11.80 4.37 -0.72
C ILE A 39 -10.58 5.21 -1.10
N GLN A 40 -9.68 4.68 -1.94
CA GLN A 40 -8.52 5.43 -2.41
C GLN A 40 -8.91 6.64 -3.25
N GLU A 41 -9.92 6.51 -4.12
CA GLU A 41 -10.46 7.63 -4.90
C GLU A 41 -11.05 8.73 -3.99
N GLU A 42 -11.83 8.35 -2.98
CA GLU A 42 -12.39 9.30 -2.00
C GLU A 42 -11.29 10.00 -1.20
N ASN A 43 -10.32 9.23 -0.70
CA ASN A 43 -9.16 9.76 0.00
C ASN A 43 -8.36 10.74 -0.88
N ARG A 44 -8.19 10.42 -2.17
CA ARG A 44 -7.51 11.27 -3.14
C ARG A 44 -8.25 12.60 -3.32
N LYS A 45 -9.58 12.57 -3.46
CA LYS A 45 -10.41 13.79 -3.55
C LYS A 45 -10.23 14.67 -2.32
N MET A 46 -10.35 14.08 -1.13
CA MET A 46 -10.22 14.80 0.14
C MET A 46 -8.83 15.37 0.39
N TYR A 47 -7.78 14.60 0.08
CA TYR A 47 -6.41 15.06 0.19
C TYR A 47 -6.12 16.19 -0.80
N ASN A 48 -6.50 16.03 -2.07
CA ASN A 48 -6.27 17.03 -3.10
C ASN A 48 -7.01 18.34 -2.83
N LEU A 49 -8.22 18.28 -2.25
CA LEU A 49 -8.96 19.48 -1.81
C LEU A 49 -8.17 20.33 -0.80
N LYS A 50 -7.40 19.69 0.09
CA LYS A 50 -6.61 20.36 1.14
C LYS A 50 -5.14 20.57 0.76
N ARG A 51 -4.70 19.94 -0.34
CA ARG A 51 -3.30 19.95 -0.76
C ARG A 51 -2.94 21.33 -1.31
N ARG A 52 -1.97 21.97 -0.66
CA ARG A 52 -1.35 23.19 -1.19
C ARG A 52 -0.30 22.84 -2.22
N GLU A 53 -0.18 23.66 -3.25
CA GLU A 53 0.89 23.51 -4.24
C GLU A 53 2.27 23.63 -3.58
N PRO A 54 3.25 22.84 -4.03
CA PRO A 54 4.61 22.98 -3.53
C PRO A 54 5.16 24.35 -3.92
N LYS A 55 5.98 24.95 -3.04
CA LYS A 55 6.68 26.18 -3.37
C LYS A 55 7.71 25.89 -4.46
N PRO A 56 7.63 26.51 -5.65
CA PRO A 56 8.66 26.35 -6.66
C PRO A 56 9.93 27.09 -6.24
N TYR A 57 11.08 26.52 -6.57
CA TYR A 57 12.40 27.12 -6.33
C TYR A 57 13.16 27.25 -7.64
N ARG A 58 13.91 28.32 -7.80
CA ARG A 58 14.79 28.60 -8.94
C ARG A 58 16.25 28.57 -8.49
N VAL A 59 17.14 28.36 -9.46
CA VAL A 59 18.58 28.46 -9.21
C VAL A 59 18.91 29.89 -8.77
N GLY A 60 19.59 30.03 -7.64
CA GLY A 60 19.93 31.31 -7.03
C GLY A 60 18.95 31.78 -5.94
N ASP A 61 17.84 31.07 -5.70
CA ASP A 61 16.94 31.40 -4.60
C ASP A 61 17.63 31.19 -3.24
N LEU A 62 17.57 32.21 -2.39
CA LEU A 62 18.03 32.12 -1.01
C LEU A 62 17.00 31.36 -0.17
N VAL A 63 17.37 30.19 0.34
CA VAL A 63 16.46 29.31 1.06
C VAL A 63 17.10 28.75 2.33
N ALA A 64 16.30 28.73 3.41
CA ALA A 64 16.67 28.06 4.64
C ALA A 64 16.28 26.57 4.57
N ILE A 65 17.24 25.67 4.81
CA ILE A 65 17.01 24.22 4.76
C ILE A 65 16.65 23.72 6.15
N LYS A 66 15.47 23.11 6.31
CA LYS A 66 15.04 22.57 7.61
C LYS A 66 15.94 21.39 8.02
N ARG A 67 16.44 21.41 9.25
CA ARG A 67 17.15 20.26 9.84
C ARG A 67 16.20 19.07 9.97
N THR A 68 16.55 17.96 9.33
CA THR A 68 15.82 16.68 9.38
C THR A 68 16.52 15.63 10.25
N GLN A 69 17.83 15.81 10.50
CA GLN A 69 18.60 14.89 11.35
C GLN A 69 18.22 15.03 12.82
N PHE A 70 17.98 13.90 13.47
CA PHE A 70 17.72 13.80 14.91
C PHE A 70 19.02 13.53 15.68
N GLY A 71 19.09 13.99 16.93
CA GLY A 71 20.28 13.86 17.76
C GLY A 71 20.12 14.50 19.15
N PRO A 72 21.04 14.20 20.09
CA PRO A 72 21.03 14.80 21.41
C PRO A 72 21.30 16.32 21.34
N ASN A 73 20.80 17.06 22.32
CA ASN A 73 21.03 18.51 22.49
C ASN A 73 20.55 19.41 21.32
N LEU A 74 19.66 18.94 20.45
CA LEU A 74 19.15 19.72 19.30
C LEU A 74 18.05 20.73 19.66
N LYS A 75 17.48 20.69 20.88
CA LYS A 75 16.42 21.61 21.32
C LYS A 75 16.87 23.09 21.31
N LEU A 76 18.14 23.34 21.63
CA LEU A 76 18.71 24.69 21.69
C LEU A 76 19.36 25.12 20.36
N LYS A 77 19.55 24.21 19.40
CA LYS A 77 20.20 24.52 18.13
C LYS A 77 19.19 25.00 17.08
N PRO A 78 19.55 25.96 16.20
CA PRO A 78 18.67 26.48 15.14
C PRO A 78 18.03 25.38 14.32
N LYS A 79 16.74 25.51 14.01
CA LYS A 79 15.97 24.49 13.28
C LYS A 79 16.26 24.45 11.78
N TYR A 80 16.86 25.50 11.24
CA TYR A 80 17.17 25.65 9.83
C TYR A 80 18.66 25.91 9.63
N PHE A 81 19.19 25.46 8.49
CA PHE A 81 20.55 25.71 8.03
C PHE A 81 20.52 26.79 6.95
N GLY A 82 21.46 27.73 7.01
CA GLY A 82 21.54 28.83 6.07
C GLY A 82 20.67 30.04 6.44
N PRO A 83 20.63 31.05 5.56
CA PRO A 83 19.95 32.33 5.75
C PRO A 83 18.42 32.26 5.66
#